data_AF-A0A6G1GIQ3-F1
#
_entry.id   AF-A0A6G1GIQ3-F1
#
_cell.length_a   1.000
_cell.length_b   1.000
_cell.length_c   1.000
_cell.angle_alpha   90.00
_cell.angle_beta   90.00
_cell.angle_gamma   90.00
#
_symmetry.space_group_name_H-M   'P 1'
#
loop_
_entity.id
_entity.type
_entity.pdbx_description
1 polymer ?
#
loop_
_entity_poly.entity_id
_entity_poly.type
_entity_poly.pdbx_seq_one_letter_code
_entity_poly.pdbx_strand_id
1 'polypeptide(L)'
;MQIYNVFHPWLLHLDDGQPLPGQAQELPPPVNAEAPEEEQEWEVDEVVDSRMNRAKTDTATKKRGLLEYKLQYRGYEGWNETPSWQPYWDAAGCPHLVADYHHRYPRKPGPHMTFQTPTDWEPLL
;
A
#
# COMPACT_ATOMS: atom_id res chain seq x y z
N MET A 1 -39.83 -50.97 5.18
CA MET A 1 -39.06 -50.65 6.39
C MET A 1 -40.06 -50.17 7.43
N GLN A 2 -40.22 -50.86 8.56
CA GLN A 2 -41.13 -50.46 9.64
C GLN A 2 -40.38 -49.49 10.57
N ILE A 3 -40.92 -48.28 10.76
CA ILE A 3 -40.34 -47.26 11.63
C ILE A 3 -41.10 -47.32 12.95
N TYR A 4 -40.38 -47.58 14.04
CA TYR A 4 -40.94 -47.61 15.40
C TYR A 4 -40.83 -46.23 16.04
N ASN A 5 -41.74 -45.90 16.96
CA ASN A 5 -41.73 -44.63 17.71
C ASN A 5 -40.71 -44.67 18.87
N VAL A 6 -39.46 -45.02 18.54
CA VAL A 6 -38.32 -45.06 19.45
C VAL A 6 -37.12 -44.48 18.73
N PHE A 7 -36.28 -43.74 19.46
CA PHE A 7 -35.10 -43.10 18.88
C PHE A 7 -34.10 -44.16 18.39
N HIS A 8 -33.81 -44.17 17.09
CA HIS A 8 -32.84 -45.08 16.47
C HIS A 8 -31.56 -44.32 16.09
N PRO A 9 -30.43 -44.55 16.78
CA PRO A 9 -29.18 -43.82 16.52
C PRO A 9 -28.60 -44.04 15.12
N TRP A 10 -29.06 -45.07 14.40
CA TRP A 10 -28.68 -45.36 13.01
C TRP A 10 -29.33 -44.42 11.97
N LEU A 11 -30.32 -43.62 12.38
CA LEU A 11 -30.96 -42.61 11.53
C LEU A 11 -30.27 -41.24 11.60
N LEU A 12 -29.20 -41.12 12.40
CA LEU A 12 -28.41 -39.90 12.44
C LEU A 12 -27.63 -39.75 11.12
N HIS A 13 -27.72 -38.58 10.51
CA HIS A 13 -26.93 -38.19 9.36
C HIS A 13 -26.10 -36.95 9.69
N LEU A 14 -25.02 -36.74 8.94
CA LEU A 14 -24.23 -35.52 9.05
C LEU A 14 -25.13 -34.33 8.67
N ASP A 15 -25.02 -33.25 9.44
CA ASP A 15 -25.69 -31.99 9.14
C ASP A 15 -25.13 -31.42 7.83
N ASP A 16 -26.02 -31.17 6.87
CA ASP A 16 -25.66 -30.60 5.57
C ASP A 16 -25.54 -29.06 5.61
N GLY A 17 -25.80 -28.47 6.78
CA GLY A 17 -25.75 -27.03 7.01
C GLY A 17 -26.90 -26.28 6.34
N GLN A 18 -27.93 -27.00 5.85
CA GLN A 18 -29.12 -26.38 5.28
C GLN A 18 -30.16 -26.15 6.37
N PRO A 19 -30.52 -24.89 6.69
CA PRO A 19 -31.53 -24.61 7.70
C PRO A 19 -32.90 -25.16 7.28
N LEU A 20 -33.65 -25.69 8.23
CA LEU A 20 -35.03 -26.12 7.98
C LEU A 20 -35.91 -24.92 7.59
N PRO A 21 -37.01 -25.14 6.84
CA PRO A 21 -37.94 -24.06 6.51
C PRO A 21 -38.44 -23.34 7.76
N GLY A 22 -38.15 -22.03 7.87
CA GLY A 22 -38.52 -21.20 9.03
C GLY A 22 -37.44 -21.07 10.11
N GLN A 23 -36.30 -21.76 9.97
CA GLN A 23 -35.15 -21.62 10.85
C GLN A 23 -34.33 -20.39 10.44
N ALA A 24 -34.16 -19.44 11.36
CA ALA A 24 -33.30 -18.28 11.14
C ALA A 24 -31.85 -18.74 11.10
N GLN A 25 -31.15 -18.48 10.00
CA GLN A 25 -29.72 -18.71 9.91
C GLN A 25 -29.01 -17.62 10.73
N GLU A 26 -28.19 -18.01 11.70
CA GLU A 26 -27.29 -17.05 12.35
C GLU A 26 -26.35 -16.50 11.28
N LEU A 27 -26.43 -15.19 11.03
CA LEU A 27 -25.44 -14.52 10.20
C LEU A 27 -24.08 -14.70 10.88
N PRO A 28 -23.00 -14.97 10.12
CA PRO A 28 -21.67 -14.92 10.70
C PRO A 28 -21.51 -13.56 11.41
N PRO A 29 -20.87 -13.52 12.59
CA PRO A 29 -20.67 -12.27 13.30
C PRO A 29 -20.03 -11.26 12.35
N PRO A 30 -20.43 -9.97 12.43
CA PRO A 30 -19.84 -8.95 11.57
C PRO A 30 -18.32 -8.99 11.76
N VAL A 31 -17.60 -9.30 10.68
CA VAL A 31 -16.15 -9.12 10.66
C VAL A 31 -15.93 -7.61 10.80
N ASN A 32 -15.21 -7.18 11.84
CA ASN A 32 -14.68 -5.83 11.87
C ASN A 32 -13.68 -5.76 10.71
N ALA A 33 -14.13 -5.32 9.54
CA ALA A 33 -13.21 -4.75 8.58
C ALA A 33 -12.65 -3.52 9.29
N GLU A 34 -11.41 -3.60 9.79
CA GLU A 34 -10.65 -2.40 10.07
C GLU A 34 -10.85 -1.47 8.88
N ALA A 35 -11.27 -0.23 9.15
CA ALA A 35 -11.38 0.78 8.11
C ALA A 35 -10.08 0.71 7.29
N PRO A 36 -10.14 0.83 5.94
CA PRO A 36 -8.93 0.76 5.12
C PRO A 36 -7.88 1.65 5.78
N GLU A 37 -6.74 1.04 6.15
CA GLU A 37 -5.65 1.74 6.83
C GLU A 37 -5.44 3.05 6.07
N GLU A 38 -5.74 4.18 6.71
CA GLU A 38 -5.54 5.48 6.07
C GLU A 38 -4.06 5.53 5.65
N GLU A 39 -3.81 5.88 4.39
CA GLU A 39 -2.45 5.96 3.87
C GLU A 39 -1.68 6.99 4.70
N GLN A 40 -0.84 6.52 5.62
CA GLN A 40 -0.12 7.36 6.57
C GLN A 40 0.97 8.15 5.83
N GLU A 41 0.73 9.44 5.62
CA GLU A 41 1.70 10.37 5.05
C GLU A 41 2.65 10.91 6.14
N TRP A 42 3.93 11.02 5.81
CA TRP A 42 4.98 11.54 6.70
C TRP A 42 5.66 12.76 6.06
N GLU A 43 6.03 13.76 6.87
CA GLU A 43 6.74 14.94 6.37
C GLU A 43 8.17 14.56 5.92
N VAL A 44 8.44 14.71 4.63
CA VAL A 44 9.76 14.48 4.04
C VAL A 44 10.65 15.69 4.32
N ASP A 45 11.85 15.45 4.81
CA ASP A 45 12.85 16.49 5.10
C ASP A 45 13.81 16.67 3.90
N GLU A 46 14.31 15.56 3.32
CA GLU A 46 15.22 15.62 2.16
C GLU A 46 15.13 14.36 1.28
N VAL A 47 15.34 14.55 -0.04
CA VAL A 47 15.64 13.47 -1.00
C VAL A 47 17.14 13.21 -1.02
N VAL A 48 17.56 12.02 -0.58
CA VAL A 48 18.97 11.65 -0.42
C VAL A 48 19.57 11.11 -1.72
N ASP A 49 18.82 10.26 -2.42
CA ASP A 49 19.30 9.62 -3.65
C ASP A 49 18.13 9.21 -4.54
N SER A 50 18.42 8.96 -5.83
CA SER A 50 17.47 8.42 -6.79
C SER A 50 18.11 7.31 -7.63
N ARG A 51 17.31 6.29 -7.96
CA ARG A 51 17.76 5.20 -8.84
C ARG A 51 16.63 4.67 -9.72
N MET A 52 17.03 4.01 -10.80
CA MET A 52 16.11 3.24 -11.64
C MET A 52 16.19 1.76 -11.29
N ASN A 53 15.14 1.20 -10.69
CA ASN A 53 15.03 -0.21 -10.38
C ASN A 53 14.50 -1.00 -11.60
N ARG A 54 15.42 -1.56 -12.38
CA ARG A 54 15.11 -2.31 -13.62
C ARG A 54 14.39 -3.64 -13.38
N ALA A 55 14.38 -4.14 -12.15
CA ALA A 55 13.66 -5.36 -11.80
C ALA A 55 12.14 -5.14 -11.67
N LYS A 56 11.73 -3.92 -11.32
CA LYS A 56 10.32 -3.56 -11.12
C LYS A 56 9.70 -2.92 -12.37
N THR A 57 8.38 -2.97 -12.46
CA THR A 57 7.59 -2.32 -13.50
C THR A 57 6.95 -1.07 -12.91
N ASP A 58 7.06 0.04 -13.64
CA ASP A 58 6.41 1.29 -13.30
C ASP A 58 4.89 1.17 -13.44
N THR A 59 4.17 1.53 -12.39
CA THR A 59 2.71 1.38 -12.32
C THR A 59 1.97 2.37 -13.21
N ALA A 60 2.52 3.56 -13.46
CA ALA A 60 1.92 4.60 -14.30
C ALA A 60 2.20 4.34 -15.79
N THR A 61 3.44 4.01 -16.15
CA THR A 61 3.82 3.81 -17.56
C THR A 61 3.66 2.36 -18.04
N LYS A 62 3.49 1.40 -17.12
CA LYS A 62 3.48 -0.06 -17.37
C LYS A 62 4.77 -0.58 -18.03
N LYS A 63 5.87 0.18 -17.96
CA LYS A 63 7.19 -0.20 -18.52
C LYS A 63 8.13 -0.70 -17.42
N ARG A 64 9.14 -1.49 -17.81
CA ARG A 64 10.20 -1.91 -16.89
C ARG A 64 11.09 -0.72 -16.49
N GLY A 65 11.49 -0.70 -15.23
CA GLY A 65 12.24 0.41 -14.63
C GLY A 65 11.31 1.26 -13.78
N LEU A 66 11.29 1.01 -12.48
CA LEU A 66 10.62 1.86 -11.50
C LEU A 66 11.61 2.90 -10.96
N LEU A 67 11.25 4.19 -11.02
CA LEU A 67 11.99 5.23 -10.32
C LEU A 67 11.78 5.08 -8.81
N GLU A 68 12.88 5.02 -8.06
CA GLU A 68 12.88 4.93 -6.60
C GLU A 68 13.74 6.06 -6.02
N TYR A 69 13.34 6.57 -4.85
CA TYR A 69 14.07 7.56 -4.07
C TYR A 69 14.45 7.00 -2.70
N LYS A 70 15.51 7.56 -2.12
CA LYS A 70 15.76 7.49 -0.68
C LYS A 70 15.29 8.80 -0.07
N LEU A 71 14.38 8.71 0.89
CA LEU A 71 13.81 9.84 1.60
C LEU A 71 14.25 9.82 3.06
N GLN A 72 14.58 10.99 3.60
CA GLN A 72 14.62 11.21 5.04
C GLN A 72 13.32 11.88 5.48
N TYR A 73 12.78 11.42 6.60
CA TYR A 73 11.57 11.98 7.19
C TYR A 73 11.91 12.82 8.40
N ARG A 74 11.19 13.93 8.58
CA ARG A 74 11.42 14.82 9.72
C ARG A 74 11.15 14.09 11.04
N GLY A 75 12.12 14.12 11.94
CA GLY A 75 11.99 13.56 13.29
C GLY A 75 12.07 12.03 13.37
N TYR A 76 12.43 11.32 12.29
CA TYR A 76 12.50 9.86 12.28
C TYR A 76 13.94 9.33 12.13
N GLU A 77 14.72 9.47 13.20
CA GLU A 77 16.15 9.13 13.22
C GLU A 77 16.43 7.67 12.82
N GLY A 78 15.68 6.71 13.35
CA GLY A 78 15.87 5.29 13.06
C GLY A 78 15.70 4.93 11.58
N TRP A 79 14.82 5.63 10.87
CA TRP A 79 14.72 5.48 9.41
C TRP A 79 15.84 6.21 8.68
N ASN A 80 16.15 7.43 9.12
CA ASN A 80 17.12 8.31 8.47
C ASN A 80 18.56 7.80 8.55
N GLU A 81 18.90 6.93 9.50
CA GLU A 81 20.20 6.25 9.55
C GLU A 81 20.45 5.39 8.30
N THR A 82 19.43 4.63 7.87
CA THR A 82 19.51 3.75 6.70
C THR A 82 18.23 3.77 5.88
N PRO A 83 17.93 4.87 5.16
CA PRO A 83 16.68 5.03 4.45
C PRO A 83 16.59 3.99 3.33
N SER A 84 15.47 3.27 3.31
CA SER A 84 15.16 2.27 2.29
C SER A 84 14.66 2.93 1.01
N TRP A 85 14.86 2.24 -0.12
CA TRP A 85 14.38 2.72 -1.42
C TRP A 85 12.86 2.68 -1.49
N GLN A 86 12.25 3.86 -1.58
CA GLN A 86 10.83 4.07 -1.76
C GLN A 86 10.49 4.30 -3.23
N PRO A 87 9.30 3.91 -3.69
CA PRO A 87 8.83 4.25 -5.03
C PRO A 87 8.65 5.77 -5.20
N TYR A 88 8.62 6.24 -6.45
CA TYR A 88 8.52 7.68 -6.72
C TYR A 88 7.27 8.35 -6.16
N TRP A 89 6.15 7.62 -6.02
CA TRP A 89 4.90 8.21 -5.57
C TRP A 89 4.92 8.62 -4.10
N ASP A 90 5.80 8.04 -3.27
CA ASP A 90 5.97 8.45 -1.87
C ASP A 90 6.60 9.86 -1.74
N ALA A 91 7.25 10.35 -2.81
CA ALA A 91 7.75 11.71 -2.89
C ALA A 91 6.78 12.67 -3.59
N ALA A 92 5.59 12.21 -4.00
CA ALA A 92 4.63 13.03 -4.76
C ALA A 92 4.11 14.23 -3.95
N GLY A 93 4.06 14.11 -2.62
CA GLY A 93 3.68 15.19 -1.70
C GLY A 93 4.74 16.30 -1.55
N CYS A 94 5.97 16.09 -2.02
CA CYS A 94 7.08 17.04 -1.87
C CYS A 94 7.80 17.33 -3.21
N PRO A 95 7.09 17.81 -4.25
CA PRO A 95 7.69 18.03 -5.57
C PRO A 95 8.82 19.07 -5.57
N HIS A 96 8.80 20.03 -4.63
CA HIS A 96 9.89 21.00 -4.43
C HIS A 96 11.24 20.36 -4.04
N LEU A 97 11.25 19.37 -3.14
CA LEU A 97 12.46 18.68 -2.69
C LEU A 97 13.02 17.79 -3.81
N VAL A 98 12.13 17.19 -4.60
CA VAL A 98 12.50 16.45 -5.80
C VAL A 98 13.16 17.40 -6.82
N ALA A 99 12.57 18.58 -7.05
CA ALA A 99 13.14 19.58 -7.95
C ALA A 99 14.52 20.06 -7.47
N ASP A 100 14.68 20.40 -6.20
CA ASP A 100 15.95 20.82 -5.60
C ASP A 100 17.02 19.73 -5.70
N TYR A 101 16.65 18.48 -5.47
CA TYR A 101 17.55 17.34 -5.64
C TYR A 101 18.04 17.21 -7.09
N HIS A 102 17.15 17.26 -8.08
CA HIS A 102 17.57 17.15 -9.49
C HIS A 102 18.30 18.38 -10.01
N HIS A 103 18.04 19.55 -9.42
CA HIS A 103 18.83 20.76 -9.67
C HIS A 103 20.28 20.57 -9.18
N ARG A 104 20.47 20.04 -7.96
CA ARG A 104 21.81 19.72 -7.41
C ARG A 104 22.49 18.55 -8.13
N TYR A 105 21.72 17.56 -8.59
CA TYR A 105 22.23 16.32 -9.18
C TYR A 105 21.61 16.00 -10.55
N PRO A 106 21.88 16.80 -11.60
CA PRO A 106 21.21 16.67 -12.91
C PRO A 106 21.54 15.37 -13.67
N ARG A 107 22.57 14.62 -13.24
CA ARG A 107 22.92 13.31 -13.83
C ARG A 107 22.17 12.14 -13.20
N LYS A 108 21.48 12.35 -12.08
CA LYS A 108 20.74 11.30 -11.40
C LYS A 108 19.45 10.99 -12.16
N PRO A 109 18.92 9.76 -12.08
CA PRO A 109 17.65 9.43 -12.72
C PRO A 109 16.52 10.29 -12.14
N GLY A 110 15.83 11.06 -12.99
CA GLY A 110 14.61 11.75 -12.63
C GLY A 110 14.35 13.01 -13.44
N PRO A 111 13.34 13.80 -13.02
CA PRO A 111 12.20 13.37 -12.22
C PRO A 111 11.24 12.46 -13.02
N HIS A 112 10.40 11.67 -12.34
CA HIS A 112 9.32 10.94 -13.01
C HIS A 112 8.35 11.92 -13.69
N MET A 113 7.75 11.52 -14.81
CA MET A 113 6.90 12.41 -15.62
C MET A 113 5.64 12.92 -14.90
N THR A 114 5.25 12.29 -13.79
CA THR A 114 4.09 12.68 -12.98
C THR A 114 4.39 13.79 -11.98
N PHE A 115 5.66 14.10 -11.71
CA PHE A 115 5.99 15.20 -10.82
C PHE A 115 5.64 16.52 -11.51
N GLN A 116 4.74 17.27 -10.88
CA GLN A 116 4.46 18.64 -11.26
C GLN A 116 5.38 19.54 -10.44
N THR A 117 6.38 20.15 -11.08
CA THR A 117 7.15 21.20 -10.42
C THR A 117 6.20 22.38 -10.16
N PRO A 118 6.09 22.87 -8.92
CA PRO A 118 5.29 24.06 -8.63
C PRO A 118 5.76 25.23 -9.49
N THR A 119 4.83 26.00 -10.05
CA THR A 119 5.14 27.15 -10.93
C THR A 119 5.94 28.22 -10.21
N ASP A 120 5.80 28.32 -8.88
CA ASP A 120 6.48 29.29 -8.01
C ASP A 120 7.68 28.68 -7.25
N TRP A 121 8.25 27.58 -7.74
CA TRP A 121 9.46 27.00 -7.16
C TRP A 121 10.66 27.95 -7.40
N GLU A 122 11.38 28.26 -6.33
CA GLU A 122 12.73 28.84 -6.39
C GLU A 122 13.70 27.86 -5.71
N PRO A 123 14.87 27.57 -6.31
CA PRO A 123 15.84 26.67 -5.72
C PRO A 123 16.37 27.25 -4.40
N LEU A 124 16.40 26.41 -3.35
CA LEU A 124 17.10 26.75 -2.12
C LEU A 124 18.61 26.80 -2.41
N LEU A 125 19.20 28.01 -2.35
CA LEU A 125 20.61 28.31 -2.58
C LEU A 125 21.51 27.81 -1.44
#